data_AF-A0A377R2E6-F1
#
_entry.id   AF-A0A377R2E6-F1
#
_cell.length_a   1.000
_cell.length_b   1.000
_cell.length_c   1.000
_cell.angle_alpha   90.00
_cell.angle_beta   90.00
_cell.angle_gamma   90.00
#
_symmetry.space_group_name_H-M   'P 1'
#
loop_
_entity.id
_entity.type
_entity.pdbx_description
1 polymer ?
#
loop_
_entity_poly.entity_id
_entity_poly.type
_entity_poly.pdbx_seq_one_letter_code
_entity_poly.pdbx_strand_id
1 'polypeptide(L)' 'MPAYYLRRNGKEWEIGEIRYTAAADRRTRRVISLHKTQAQAQQRYDQLTGATK' A
#
# COMPACT_ATOMS: atom_id res chain seq x y z
N MET A 1 -11.12 7.90 -3.54
CA MET A 1 -9.99 7.66 -2.59
C MET A 1 -9.02 6.68 -3.25
N PRO A 2 -7.70 6.96 -3.24
CA PRO A 2 -6.71 5.98 -3.68
C PRO A 2 -6.79 4.74 -2.77
N ALA A 3 -6.77 3.55 -3.37
CA ALA A 3 -6.78 2.30 -2.63
C ALA A 3 -5.35 1.87 -2.35
N TYR A 4 -4.99 1.71 -1.09
CA TYR A 4 -3.67 1.20 -0.69
C TYR A 4 -3.76 -0.29 -0.35
N TYR A 5 -2.64 -0.99 -0.45
CA TYR A 5 -2.49 -2.34 0.07
C TYR A 5 -1.24 -2.44 0.94
N LEU A 6 -1.32 -3.31 1.94
CA LEU A 6 -0.19 -3.76 2.74
C LEU A 6 -0.06 -5.28 2.56
N ARG A 7 1.11 -5.74 2.11
CA ARG A 7 1.38 -7.18 1.96
C ARG A 7 2.76 -7.54 2.47
N ARG A 8 2.92 -8.79 2.90
CA ARG A 8 4.23 -9.35 3.21
C ARG A 8 4.92 -9.76 1.91
N ASN A 9 6.15 -9.28 1.70
CA ASN A 9 7.01 -9.65 0.58
C ASN A 9 8.29 -10.29 1.12
N GLY A 10 8.28 -11.61 1.29
CA GLY A 10 9.38 -12.36 1.91
C GLY A 10 9.63 -11.96 3.36
N LYS A 11 10.79 -11.35 3.63
CA LYS A 11 11.20 -10.86 4.96
C LYS A 11 10.78 -9.41 5.21
N GLU A 12 10.21 -8.75 4.22
CA GLU A 12 9.82 -7.34 4.28
C GLU A 12 8.31 -7.18 4.11
N TRP A 13 7.84 -5.97 4.39
CA TRP A 13 6.45 -5.55 4.24
C TRP A 13 6.38 -4.47 3.19
N GLU A 14 5.57 -4.71 2.16
CA GLU A 14 5.38 -3.83 1.03
C GLU A 14 4.06 -3.08 1.16
N ILE A 15 4.14 -1.75 1.02
CA ILE A 15 3.00 -0.89 0.86
C ILE A 15 2.96 -0.45 -0.60
N GLY A 16 1.80 -0.56 -1.22
CA GLY A 16 1.57 -0.04 -2.56
C GLY A 16 0.21 0.59 -2.74
N GLU A 17 0.06 1.31 -3.85
CA GLU A 17 -1.17 1.94 -4.27
C GLU A 17 -1.74 1.18 -5.47
N ILE A 18 -3.06 1.02 -5.47
CA ILE A 18 -3.85 0.51 -6.56
C ILE A 18 -4.42 1.72 -7.29
N ARG A 19 -3.91 1.96 -8.49
CA ARG A 19 -4.45 2.96 -9.40
C ARG A 19 -5.48 2.30 -10.30
N TYR A 20 -6.65 2.94 -10.36
CA TYR A 20 -7.69 2.62 -11.31
C TYR A 20 -7.53 3.55 -12.51
N THR A 21 -7.17 2.99 -13.66
CA THR A 21 -7.16 3.74 -14.92
C THR A 21 -8.43 3.44 -15.67
N ALA A 22 -9.33 4.42 -15.75
CA ALA A 22 -10.61 4.31 -16.47
C ALA A 22 -10.44 3.90 -17.95
N ALA A 23 -9.31 4.26 -18.55
CA ALA A 23 -9.03 3.98 -19.97
C ALA A 23 -8.77 2.50 -20.32
N ALA A 24 -8.60 1.61 -19.33
CA ALA A 24 -8.18 0.23 -19.61
C ALA A 24 -8.85 -0.85 -18.74
N ASP A 25 -9.83 -0.50 -17.89
CA ASP A 25 -10.37 -1.39 -16.84
C ASP A 25 -9.27 -2.10 -16.02
N ARG A 26 -8.07 -1.49 -15.95
CA ARG A 26 -6.87 -2.14 -15.46
C ARG A 26 -6.53 -1.59 -14.09
N ARG A 27 -6.33 -2.50 -13.13
CA ARG A 27 -5.78 -2.19 -11.81
C ARG A 27 -4.26 -2.27 -11.90
N THR A 28 -3.60 -1.12 -11.80
CA THR A 28 -2.14 -1.06 -11.74
C THR A 28 -1.71 -0.98 -10.29
N ARG A 29 -0.86 -1.92 -9.85
CA ARG A 29 -0.26 -1.90 -8.52
C ARG A 29 1.10 -1.23 -8.61
N ARG A 30 1.31 -0.19 -7.80
CA ARG A 30 2.59 0.50 -7.69
C ARG A 30 3.10 0.40 -6.26
N VAL A 31 4.30 -0.15 -6.09
CA VAL A 31 4.99 -0.16 -4.81
C VAL A 31 5.37 1.27 -4.42
N ILE A 32 5.06 1.65 -3.18
CA ILE A 32 5.38 2.96 -2.60
C ILE A 32 6.56 2.81 -1.65
N SER A 33 6.52 1.82 -0.76
CA SER A 33 7.57 1.61 0.24
C SER A 33 7.71 0.16 0.66
N LEU A 34 8.92 -0.18 1.11
CA LEU A 34 9.26 -1.46 1.73
C LEU A 34 9.73 -1.19 3.15
N HIS A 35 9.29 -2.03 4.09
CA HIS A 35 9.59 -1.91 5.51
C HIS A 35 10.08 -3.24 6.06
N LYS A 36 11.06 -3.20 6.96
CA LYS A 36 11.62 -4.43 7.56
C LYS A 36 10.70 -5.06 8.60
N THR A 37 9.84 -4.27 9.23
CA THR A 37 8.95 -4.74 10.30
C THR A 37 7.49 -4.42 10.00
N GLN A 38 6.61 -5.28 10.49
CA GLN A 38 5.16 -5.11 10.32
C GLN A 38 4.68 -3.81 10.97
N ALA A 39 5.16 -3.49 12.16
CA ALA A 39 4.74 -2.30 12.90
C ALA A 39 5.01 -1.00 12.14
N GLN A 40 6.19 -0.87 11.52
CA GLN A 40 6.52 0.30 10.70
C GLN A 40 5.65 0.39 9.45
N ALA A 41 5.40 -0.77 8.80
CA ALA A 41 4.56 -0.82 7.62
C ALA A 41 3.10 -0.48 7.94
N GLN A 42 2.59 -0.99 9.06
CA GLN A 42 1.23 -0.74 9.54
C GLN A 42 1.04 0.74 9.86
N GLN A 43 1.93 1.34 10.67
CA GLN A 43 1.88 2.76 11.00
C GLN A 43 1.88 3.64 9.73
N ARG A 44 2.72 3.31 8.75
CA ARG A 44 2.76 4.07 7.48
C ARG A 44 1.51 3.85 6.63
N TYR A 45 0.96 2.65 6.61
CA TYR A 45 -0.27 2.32 5.91
C TYR A 45 -1.48 3.05 6.52
N ASP A 46 -1.58 3.10 7.85
CA ASP A 46 -2.64 3.84 8.56
C ASP A 46 -2.58 5.35 8.26
N GLN A 47 -1.36 5.93 8.21
CA GLN A 47 -1.17 7.32 7.77
C GLN A 47 -1.62 7.57 6.33
N LEU A 48 -1.37 6.64 5.41
CA LEU A 48 -1.72 6.77 3.99
C LEU A 48 -3.23 6.60 3.73
N THR A 49 -3.86 5.68 4.46
CA THR A 49 -5.29 5.39 4.33
C THR A 49 -6.16 6.38 5.10
N GLY A 50 -5.56 7.24 5.93
CA GLY A 50 -6.32 8.12 6.82
C GLY A 50 -7.07 7.35 7.90
N ALA A 51 -6.64 6.12 8.20
CA ALA A 51 -7.19 5.29 9.27
C ALA A 51 -6.73 5.74 10.68
N THR A 52 -6.09 6.91 10.76
CA THR A 52 -5.79 7.60 12.02
C THR A 52 -7.10 7.85 12.77
N LYS A 53 -7.36 7.02 13.78
CA LYS A 53 -8.46 7.21 14.74
C LYS A 53 -8.34 8.53 15.49
#